data_AF-A0A5M9JGN4-F1
#
_entry.id   AF-A0A5M9JGN4-F1
#
_cell.length_a   1.000
_cell.length_b   1.000
_cell.length_c   1.000
_cell.angle_alpha   90.00
_cell.angle_beta   90.00
_cell.angle_gamma   90.00
#
_symmetry.space_group_name_H-M   'P 1'
#
loop_
_entity.id
_entity.type
_entity.pdbx_description
1 polymer ?
#
loop_
_entity_poly.entity_id
_entity_poly.type
_entity_poly.pdbx_seq_one_letter_code
_entity_poly.pdbx_strand_id
1 'polypeptide(L)'
;MHLPTLFLSLLAATTVVAKGNSKNSNGTEPVTDKSLCKEMTHLEKLITTAQNSTKLATKTNNNQTKIDAIVAKASEAAVKLDTLQGNSTLVATCAAINEAAQTKQTCNKMEDLQKTIDIASNTTKLAAKTKGNATKEADWQAKAAKAQTKLESLTSNTTLVDACSALKTQKAEAKAAKDGASSTSEAAKASSSATSGANALVGARFGSLVVAVGVVALGMVML
;
A
#
# COMPACT_ATOMS: atom_id res chain seq x y z
N MET A 1 -40.53 22.34 7.21
CA MET A 1 -39.85 23.03 8.33
C MET A 1 -38.40 23.19 7.98
N HIS A 2 -37.91 24.41 8.12
CA HIS A 2 -36.66 24.94 7.58
C HIS A 2 -35.69 25.20 8.74
N LEU A 3 -34.40 24.97 8.46
CA LEU A 3 -33.16 25.37 9.16
C LEU A 3 -32.61 24.56 10.37
N PRO A 4 -31.27 24.51 10.59
CA PRO A 4 -30.18 25.02 9.73
C PRO A 4 -29.06 24.03 9.37
N THR A 5 -28.53 24.29 8.18
CA THR A 5 -27.13 24.23 7.79
C THR A 5 -26.14 24.49 8.94
N LEU A 6 -25.52 23.42 9.44
CA LEU A 6 -24.19 23.45 10.05
C LEU A 6 -23.16 22.98 9.00
N PHE A 7 -23.06 23.74 7.91
CA PHE A 7 -21.82 23.82 7.13
C PHE A 7 -20.86 24.70 7.94
N LEU A 8 -20.21 24.10 8.95
CA LEU A 8 -19.13 24.75 9.68
C LEU A 8 -17.82 24.05 9.32
N SER A 9 -17.19 24.58 8.27
CA SER A 9 -15.77 24.86 8.20
C SER A 9 -14.84 23.83 8.83
N LEU A 10 -14.54 22.76 8.10
CA LEU A 10 -13.27 22.05 8.26
C LEU A 10 -12.57 21.94 6.90
N LEU A 11 -12.14 23.10 6.38
CA LEU A 11 -11.00 23.16 5.47
C LEU A 11 -9.77 22.73 6.30
N ALA A 12 -9.53 21.42 6.38
CA ALA A 12 -8.23 20.92 6.74
C ALA A 12 -7.28 21.24 5.58
N ALA A 13 -6.42 22.23 5.78
CA ALA A 13 -5.29 22.50 4.91
C ALA A 13 -4.44 21.22 4.81
N THR A 14 -4.52 20.51 3.69
CA THR A 14 -3.60 19.43 3.35
C THR A 14 -2.27 20.04 2.91
N THR A 15 -1.46 20.48 3.87
CA THR A 15 -0.01 20.57 3.66
C THR A 15 0.54 19.15 3.65
N VAL A 16 0.63 18.58 2.45
CA VAL A 16 1.30 17.30 2.20
C VAL A 16 2.81 17.53 2.29
N VAL A 17 3.42 17.46 3.47
CA VAL A 17 4.80 16.98 3.68
C VAL A 17 4.98 16.57 5.15
N ALA A 18 5.07 15.25 5.41
CA ALA A 18 6.10 14.65 6.26
C ALA A 18 5.89 13.13 6.34
N LYS A 19 6.70 12.41 5.56
CA LYS A 19 7.03 10.99 5.82
C LYS A 19 7.86 10.93 7.11
N GLY A 20 7.21 11.05 8.26
CA GLY A 20 7.81 10.88 9.57
C GLY A 20 7.55 9.47 10.09
N ASN A 21 8.58 8.63 10.04
CA ASN A 21 8.64 7.37 10.77
C ASN A 21 8.76 7.70 12.28
N SER A 22 7.66 8.05 12.93
CA SER A 22 7.62 8.19 14.39
C SER A 22 6.55 7.26 14.95
N LYS A 23 7.00 6.09 15.41
CA LYS A 23 6.21 5.25 16.32
C LYS A 23 6.06 6.06 17.61
N ASN A 24 4.94 6.74 17.76
CA ASN A 24 4.61 7.37 19.04
C ASN A 24 4.23 6.26 20.02
N SER A 25 4.82 6.30 21.22
CA SER A 25 4.72 5.27 22.26
C SER A 25 3.36 5.23 22.98
N ASN A 26 2.30 5.65 22.30
CA ASN A 26 0.91 5.53 22.73
C ASN A 26 0.12 5.04 21.50
N GLY A 27 -0.21 3.74 21.48
CA GLY A 27 -0.47 2.90 20.31
C GLY A 27 -1.71 3.19 19.46
N THR A 28 -1.94 4.44 19.06
CA THR A 28 -2.94 4.80 18.05
C THR A 28 -2.21 5.15 16.76
N GLU A 29 -2.32 4.29 15.75
CA GLU A 29 -1.83 4.59 14.40
C GLU A 29 -2.51 5.88 13.90
N PRO A 30 -1.80 6.78 13.21
CA PRO A 30 -2.43 7.95 12.62
C PRO A 30 -3.54 7.49 11.66
N VAL A 31 -4.74 8.03 11.84
CA VAL A 31 -5.84 7.80 10.91
C VAL A 31 -5.43 8.42 9.57
N THR A 32 -5.18 7.57 8.60
CA THR A 32 -4.87 7.96 7.22
C THR A 32 -6.06 7.61 6.34
N ASP A 33 -6.17 8.24 5.17
CA ASP A 33 -7.17 7.85 4.16
C ASP A 33 -7.08 6.33 3.90
N LYS A 34 -5.86 5.79 3.83
CA LYS A 34 -5.65 4.36 3.65
C LYS A 34 -6.21 3.48 4.78
N SER A 35 -6.14 3.91 6.05
CA SER A 35 -6.74 3.14 7.15
C SER A 35 -8.26 3.23 7.11
N LEU A 36 -8.83 4.39 6.77
CA LEU A 36 -10.28 4.57 6.60
C LEU A 36 -10.82 3.74 5.43
N CYS A 37 -10.14 3.72 4.30
CA CYS A 37 -10.54 2.92 3.14
C CYS A 37 -10.47 1.41 3.40
N LYS A 38 -9.47 0.98 4.18
CA LYS A 38 -9.40 -0.41 4.66
C LYS A 38 -10.57 -0.74 5.59
N GLU A 39 -10.93 0.18 6.48
CA GLU A 39 -12.07 0.02 7.37
C GLU A 39 -13.36 -0.11 6.57
N MET A 40 -13.64 0.82 5.64
CA MET A 40 -14.79 0.74 4.74
C MET A 40 -14.87 -0.61 4.01
N THR A 41 -13.76 -1.04 3.40
CA THR A 41 -13.69 -2.34 2.70
C THR A 41 -13.93 -3.52 3.64
N HIS A 42 -13.50 -3.42 4.91
CA HIS A 42 -13.71 -4.46 5.90
C HIS A 42 -15.18 -4.53 6.33
N LEU A 43 -15.82 -3.38 6.56
CA LEU A 43 -17.24 -3.29 6.90
C LEU A 43 -18.09 -3.86 5.74
N GLU A 44 -17.81 -3.48 4.49
CA GLU A 44 -18.48 -4.02 3.30
C GLU A 44 -18.36 -5.55 3.21
N LYS A 45 -17.17 -6.11 3.46
CA LYS A 45 -16.96 -7.56 3.47
C LYS A 45 -17.71 -8.27 4.58
N LEU A 46 -17.78 -7.65 5.76
CA LEU A 46 -18.51 -8.21 6.90
C LEU A 46 -20.00 -8.27 6.59
N ILE A 47 -20.56 -7.19 6.06
CA ILE A 47 -21.96 -7.09 5.61
C ILE A 47 -22.24 -8.15 4.52
N THR A 48 -21.41 -8.19 3.48
CA THR A 48 -21.56 -9.17 2.37
C THR A 48 -21.47 -10.61 2.87
N THR A 49 -20.59 -10.89 3.84
CA THR A 49 -20.45 -12.24 4.42
C THR A 49 -21.67 -12.60 5.25
N ALA A 50 -22.20 -11.66 6.02
CA ALA A 50 -23.38 -11.89 6.85
C ALA A 50 -24.65 -12.14 6.02
N GLN A 51 -24.78 -11.47 4.88
CA GLN A 51 -25.92 -11.66 3.96
C GLN A 51 -25.88 -12.98 3.18
N ASN A 52 -24.71 -13.63 3.07
CA ASN A 52 -24.60 -14.94 2.43
C ASN A 52 -24.78 -16.06 3.47
N SER A 53 -26.04 -16.39 3.76
CA SER A 53 -26.42 -17.36 4.80
C SER A 53 -25.72 -18.72 4.64
N THR A 54 -25.62 -19.25 3.42
CA THR A 54 -24.94 -20.53 3.15
C THR A 54 -23.44 -20.46 3.46
N LYS A 55 -22.74 -19.45 2.97
CA LYS A 55 -21.29 -19.30 3.20
C LYS A 55 -21.00 -19.02 4.67
N LEU A 56 -21.88 -18.28 5.33
CA LEU A 56 -21.80 -17.99 6.76
C LEU A 56 -22.02 -19.24 7.60
N ALA A 57 -23.04 -20.05 7.30
CA ALA A 57 -23.30 -21.32 7.96
C ALA A 57 -22.11 -22.29 7.80
N THR A 58 -21.56 -22.43 6.59
CA THR A 58 -20.36 -23.24 6.36
C THR A 58 -19.17 -22.74 7.19
N LYS A 59 -18.94 -21.42 7.22
CA LYS A 59 -17.80 -20.84 7.97
C LYS A 59 -17.95 -20.97 9.50
N THR A 60 -19.18 -21.00 9.98
CA THR A 60 -19.50 -21.09 11.41
C THR A 60 -19.77 -22.53 11.87
N ASN A 61 -19.69 -23.52 10.97
CA ASN A 61 -20.10 -24.90 11.19
C ASN A 61 -21.55 -25.00 11.70
N ASN A 62 -22.44 -24.21 11.10
CA ASN A 62 -23.86 -24.11 11.44
C ASN A 62 -24.12 -23.76 12.92
N ASN A 63 -23.17 -23.09 13.57
CA ASN A 63 -23.33 -22.66 14.96
C ASN A 63 -24.15 -21.37 14.99
N GLN A 64 -25.41 -21.48 15.41
CA GLN A 64 -26.36 -20.38 15.40
C GLN A 64 -25.88 -19.16 16.20
N THR A 65 -25.29 -19.35 17.38
CA THR A 65 -24.75 -18.24 18.20
C THR A 65 -23.66 -17.46 17.46
N LYS A 66 -22.78 -18.13 16.71
CA LYS A 66 -21.74 -17.46 15.90
C LYS A 66 -22.35 -16.76 14.69
N ILE A 67 -23.37 -17.34 14.08
CA ILE A 67 -24.12 -16.72 12.97
C ILE A 67 -24.74 -15.42 13.46
N ASP A 68 -25.50 -15.47 14.55
CA ASP A 68 -26.19 -14.32 15.13
C ASP A 68 -25.20 -13.22 15.54
N ALA A 69 -24.07 -13.60 16.14
CA ALA A 69 -23.01 -12.64 16.48
C ALA A 69 -22.40 -11.95 15.26
N ILE A 70 -22.26 -12.65 14.13
CA ILE A 70 -21.75 -12.06 12.89
C ILE A 70 -22.82 -11.16 12.25
N VAL A 71 -24.09 -11.57 12.26
CA VAL A 71 -25.20 -10.76 11.76
C VAL A 71 -25.34 -9.47 12.57
N ALA A 72 -25.27 -9.53 13.91
CA ALA A 72 -25.31 -8.36 14.77
C ALA A 72 -24.15 -7.39 14.47
N LYS A 73 -22.92 -7.91 14.37
CA LYS A 73 -21.75 -7.08 13.98
C LYS A 73 -21.89 -6.50 12.57
N ALA A 74 -22.54 -7.21 11.65
CA ALA A 74 -22.80 -6.70 10.31
C ALA A 74 -23.82 -5.55 10.33
N SER A 75 -24.83 -5.61 11.18
CA SER A 75 -25.77 -4.49 11.39
C SER A 75 -25.06 -3.25 11.94
N GLU A 76 -24.20 -3.40 12.96
CA GLU A 76 -23.36 -2.30 13.45
C GLU A 76 -22.43 -1.75 12.37
N ALA A 77 -21.85 -2.65 11.57
CA ALA A 77 -20.97 -2.29 10.47
C ALA A 77 -21.71 -1.52 9.37
N ALA A 78 -22.98 -1.84 9.10
CA ALA A 78 -23.80 -1.13 8.12
C ALA A 78 -23.99 0.35 8.52
N VAL A 79 -24.28 0.61 9.79
CA VAL A 79 -24.42 2.00 10.29
C VAL A 79 -23.11 2.78 10.17
N LYS A 80 -21.99 2.15 10.54
CA LYS A 80 -20.66 2.77 10.40
C LYS A 80 -20.29 3.01 8.94
N LEU A 81 -20.61 2.05 8.07
CA LEU A 81 -20.33 2.17 6.64
C LEU A 81 -21.15 3.31 6.01
N ASP A 82 -22.43 3.43 6.35
CA ASP A 82 -23.30 4.52 5.89
C ASP A 82 -22.74 5.89 6.29
N THR A 83 -22.28 6.01 7.54
CA THR A 83 -21.62 7.22 8.04
C THR A 83 -20.37 7.59 7.23
N LEU A 84 -19.52 6.60 6.91
CA LEU A 84 -18.31 6.81 6.13
C LEU A 84 -18.63 7.12 4.65
N GLN A 85 -19.66 6.48 4.09
CA GLN A 85 -20.12 6.69 2.72
C GLN A 85 -20.78 8.05 2.51
N GLY A 86 -21.29 8.68 3.58
CA GLY A 86 -21.81 10.05 3.55
C GLY A 86 -20.76 11.11 3.15
N ASN A 87 -19.46 10.78 3.19
CA ASN A 87 -18.39 11.65 2.70
C ASN A 87 -17.98 11.23 1.27
N SER A 88 -18.52 11.92 0.26
CA SER A 88 -18.27 11.60 -1.15
C SER A 88 -16.80 11.70 -1.57
N THR A 89 -16.05 12.64 -1.00
CA THR A 89 -14.60 12.79 -1.24
C THR A 89 -13.82 11.60 -0.69
N LEU A 90 -14.18 11.13 0.52
CA LEU A 90 -13.60 9.92 1.10
C LEU A 90 -13.91 8.69 0.23
N VAL A 91 -15.16 8.53 -0.20
CA VAL A 91 -15.57 7.41 -1.08
C VAL A 91 -14.75 7.40 -2.37
N ALA A 92 -14.62 8.55 -3.05
CA ALA A 92 -13.83 8.66 -4.28
C ALA A 92 -12.35 8.33 -4.04
N THR A 93 -11.77 8.84 -2.94
CA THR A 93 -10.39 8.55 -2.53
C THR A 93 -10.20 7.06 -2.25
N CYS A 94 -11.15 6.44 -1.57
CA CYS A 94 -11.12 5.02 -1.25
C CYS A 94 -11.28 4.13 -2.47
N ALA A 95 -12.09 4.51 -3.45
CA ALA A 95 -12.18 3.80 -4.72
C ALA A 95 -10.79 3.75 -5.40
N ALA A 96 -10.12 4.89 -5.56
CA ALA A 96 -8.79 4.94 -6.18
C ALA A 96 -7.73 4.12 -5.38
N ILE A 97 -7.72 4.25 -4.05
CA ILE A 97 -6.80 3.48 -3.19
C ILE A 97 -7.08 1.98 -3.28
N ASN A 98 -8.35 1.57 -3.30
CA ASN A 98 -8.75 0.18 -3.38
C ASN A 98 -8.39 -0.42 -4.73
N GLU A 99 -8.60 0.29 -5.84
CA GLU A 99 -8.19 -0.15 -7.18
C GLU A 99 -6.67 -0.33 -7.28
N ALA A 100 -5.90 0.62 -6.76
CA ALA A 100 -4.43 0.49 -6.69
C ALA A 100 -4.01 -0.71 -5.80
N ALA A 101 -4.68 -0.92 -4.67
CA ALA A 101 -4.42 -2.05 -3.78
C ALA A 101 -4.78 -3.40 -4.42
N GLN A 102 -5.91 -3.48 -5.15
CA GLN A 102 -6.33 -4.66 -5.89
C GLN A 102 -5.34 -5.00 -6.99
N THR A 103 -4.93 -4.00 -7.78
CA THR A 103 -3.90 -4.16 -8.81
C THR A 103 -2.63 -4.74 -8.20
N LYS A 104 -2.13 -4.15 -7.11
CA LYS A 104 -0.94 -4.66 -6.40
C LYS A 104 -1.12 -6.10 -5.90
N GLN A 105 -2.28 -6.44 -5.33
CA GLN A 105 -2.56 -7.80 -4.89
C GLN A 105 -2.57 -8.79 -6.06
N THR A 106 -3.14 -8.41 -7.19
CA THR A 106 -3.14 -9.22 -8.40
C THR A 106 -1.73 -9.44 -8.93
N CYS A 107 -0.89 -8.40 -8.95
CA CYS A 107 0.52 -8.54 -9.33
C CYS A 107 1.30 -9.48 -8.40
N ASN A 108 1.07 -9.39 -7.08
CA ASN A 108 1.69 -10.32 -6.13
C ASN A 108 1.20 -11.76 -6.36
N LYS A 109 -0.10 -11.95 -6.64
CA LYS A 109 -0.63 -13.27 -7.00
C LYS A 109 0.04 -13.82 -8.25
N MET A 110 0.25 -13.00 -9.28
CA MET A 110 0.98 -13.43 -10.48
C MET A 110 2.41 -13.87 -10.15
N GLU A 111 3.11 -13.14 -9.28
CA GLU A 111 4.44 -13.53 -8.80
C GLU A 111 4.43 -14.88 -8.05
N ASP A 112 3.43 -15.10 -7.19
CA ASP A 112 3.31 -16.34 -6.42
C ASP A 112 2.89 -17.54 -7.30
N LEU A 113 2.06 -17.31 -8.31
CA LEU A 113 1.73 -18.30 -9.33
C LEU A 113 2.99 -18.69 -10.12
N GLN A 114 3.79 -17.71 -10.56
CA GLN A 114 5.06 -17.96 -11.24
C GLN A 114 6.02 -18.78 -10.35
N LYS A 115 6.20 -18.40 -9.08
CA LYS A 115 7.02 -19.18 -8.13
C LYS A 115 6.53 -20.61 -7.97
N THR A 116 5.22 -20.84 -8.00
CA THR A 116 4.63 -22.17 -7.91
C THR A 116 5.03 -23.01 -9.13
N ILE A 117 4.98 -22.42 -10.32
CA ILE A 117 5.40 -23.05 -11.58
C ILE A 117 6.91 -23.34 -11.54
N ASP A 118 7.73 -22.37 -11.11
CA ASP A 118 9.20 -22.51 -11.05
C ASP A 118 9.66 -23.57 -10.05
N ILE A 119 8.95 -23.73 -8.93
CA ILE A 119 9.23 -24.79 -7.96
C ILE A 119 8.88 -26.15 -8.57
N ALA A 120 7.73 -26.28 -9.23
CA ALA A 120 7.28 -27.55 -9.78
C ALA A 120 8.09 -28.00 -11.01
N SER A 121 8.61 -27.07 -11.81
CA SER A 121 9.45 -27.36 -12.98
C SER A 121 10.89 -27.72 -12.62
N ASN A 122 11.32 -27.43 -11.39
CA ASN A 122 12.65 -27.77 -10.90
C ASN A 122 12.58 -28.95 -9.93
N THR A 123 12.96 -30.14 -10.40
CA THR A 123 12.91 -31.39 -9.64
C THR A 123 13.60 -31.30 -8.28
N THR A 124 14.76 -30.65 -8.19
CA THR A 124 15.49 -30.46 -6.92
C THR A 124 14.75 -29.55 -5.95
N LYS A 125 14.20 -28.41 -6.40
CA LYS A 125 13.40 -27.50 -5.56
C LYS A 125 12.09 -28.15 -5.14
N LEU A 126 11.46 -28.89 -6.04
CA LEU A 126 10.23 -29.64 -5.78
C LEU A 126 10.49 -30.69 -4.69
N ALA A 127 11.48 -31.55 -4.88
CA ALA A 127 11.86 -32.57 -3.89
C ALA A 127 12.24 -31.96 -2.54
N ALA A 128 12.95 -30.83 -2.52
CA ALA A 128 13.25 -30.11 -1.28
C ALA A 128 11.98 -29.55 -0.60
N LYS A 129 11.02 -29.05 -1.38
CA LYS A 129 9.76 -28.49 -0.88
C LYS A 129 8.81 -29.57 -0.35
N THR A 130 8.80 -30.74 -0.98
CA THR A 130 7.94 -31.89 -0.64
C THR A 130 8.60 -32.87 0.31
N LYS A 131 9.91 -32.70 0.55
CA LYS A 131 10.78 -33.65 1.27
C LYS A 131 10.81 -35.03 0.59
N GLY A 132 10.82 -35.06 -0.74
CA GLY A 132 10.83 -36.28 -1.55
C GLY A 132 9.53 -37.10 -1.45
N ASN A 133 8.44 -36.52 -0.95
CA ASN A 133 7.17 -37.23 -0.85
C ASN A 133 6.42 -37.18 -2.18
N ALA A 134 6.32 -38.33 -2.85
CA ALA A 134 5.71 -38.45 -4.18
C ALA A 134 4.27 -37.91 -4.28
N THR A 135 3.43 -38.11 -3.25
CA THR A 135 2.06 -37.58 -3.23
C THR A 135 2.06 -36.05 -3.20
N LYS A 136 2.91 -35.44 -2.38
CA LYS A 136 3.05 -33.98 -2.32
C LYS A 136 3.64 -33.42 -3.61
N GLU A 137 4.51 -34.16 -4.29
CA GLU A 137 5.06 -33.77 -5.60
C GLU A 137 3.97 -33.73 -6.67
N ALA A 138 3.15 -34.77 -6.73
CA ALA A 138 1.99 -34.81 -7.62
C ALA A 138 1.00 -33.66 -7.32
N ASP A 139 0.72 -33.39 -6.04
CA ASP A 139 -0.13 -32.25 -5.64
C ASP A 139 0.46 -30.89 -6.06
N TRP A 140 1.78 -30.73 -5.97
CA TRP A 140 2.47 -29.51 -6.41
C TRP A 140 2.44 -29.36 -7.93
N GLN A 141 2.62 -30.45 -8.68
CA GLN A 141 2.48 -30.42 -10.14
C GLN A 141 1.06 -30.07 -10.58
N ALA A 142 0.04 -30.63 -9.91
CA ALA A 142 -1.35 -30.26 -10.16
C ALA A 142 -1.64 -28.79 -9.83
N LYS A 143 -1.06 -28.27 -8.74
CA LYS A 143 -1.13 -26.83 -8.40
C LYS A 143 -0.41 -25.97 -9.44
N ALA A 144 0.73 -26.40 -9.95
CA ALA A 144 1.48 -25.67 -10.98
C ALA A 144 0.70 -25.62 -12.30
N ALA A 145 0.05 -26.70 -12.72
CA ALA A 145 -0.81 -26.70 -13.91
C ALA A 145 -1.97 -25.69 -13.76
N LYS A 146 -2.66 -25.69 -12.61
CA LYS A 146 -3.70 -24.68 -12.32
C LYS A 146 -3.13 -23.27 -12.26
N ALA A 147 -1.93 -23.13 -11.69
CA ALA A 147 -1.25 -21.85 -11.60
C ALA A 147 -0.88 -21.31 -12.98
N GLN A 148 -0.45 -22.17 -13.89
CA GLN A 148 -0.14 -21.83 -15.28
C GLN A 148 -1.38 -21.30 -16.01
N THR A 149 -2.50 -22.04 -15.99
CA THR A 149 -3.76 -21.56 -16.61
C THR A 149 -4.21 -20.23 -16.01
N LYS A 150 -4.08 -20.06 -14.68
CA LYS A 150 -4.48 -18.82 -14.03
C LYS A 150 -3.53 -17.67 -14.35
N LEU A 151 -2.23 -17.94 -14.45
CA LEU A 151 -1.22 -16.96 -14.85
C LEU A 151 -1.48 -16.51 -16.28
N GLU A 152 -1.67 -17.44 -17.22
CA GLU A 152 -2.00 -17.17 -18.63
C GLU A 152 -3.23 -16.26 -18.76
N SER A 153 -4.29 -16.58 -18.01
CA SER A 153 -5.51 -15.77 -17.93
C SER A 153 -5.29 -14.36 -17.35
N LEU A 154 -4.32 -14.17 -16.46
CA LEU A 154 -3.99 -12.84 -15.92
C LEU A 154 -3.05 -12.08 -16.86
N THR A 155 -2.11 -12.76 -17.50
CA THR A 155 -1.15 -12.16 -18.44
C THR A 155 -1.77 -11.78 -19.78
N SER A 156 -2.93 -12.35 -20.14
CA SER A 156 -3.66 -11.95 -21.35
C SER A 156 -4.24 -10.54 -21.25
N ASN A 157 -4.31 -9.96 -20.04
CA ASN A 157 -4.67 -8.55 -19.84
C ASN A 157 -3.39 -7.70 -19.84
N THR A 158 -3.08 -7.09 -20.99
CA THR A 158 -1.86 -6.30 -21.20
C THR A 158 -1.79 -5.11 -20.24
N THR A 159 -2.90 -4.41 -20.01
CA THR A 159 -2.96 -3.30 -19.05
C THR A 159 -2.58 -3.72 -17.63
N LEU A 160 -3.02 -4.91 -17.18
CA LEU A 160 -2.63 -5.46 -15.89
C LEU A 160 -1.13 -5.80 -15.87
N VAL A 161 -0.59 -6.40 -16.93
CA VAL A 161 0.85 -6.73 -17.04
C VAL A 161 1.71 -5.47 -16.99
N ASP A 162 1.31 -4.41 -17.70
CA ASP A 162 2.00 -3.12 -17.71
C ASP A 162 1.97 -2.47 -16.34
N ALA A 163 0.80 -2.44 -15.69
CA ALA A 163 0.65 -1.93 -14.33
C ALA A 163 1.53 -2.71 -13.33
N CYS A 164 1.59 -4.05 -13.45
CA CYS A 164 2.45 -4.87 -12.61
C CYS A 164 3.94 -4.61 -12.84
N SER A 165 4.33 -4.34 -14.08
CA SER A 165 5.72 -4.01 -14.44
C SER A 165 6.11 -2.64 -13.86
N ALA A 166 5.25 -1.62 -14.00
CA ALA A 166 5.45 -0.31 -13.40
C ALA A 166 5.56 -0.40 -11.86
N LEU A 167 4.73 -1.21 -11.21
CA LEU A 167 4.80 -1.44 -9.76
C LEU A 167 6.10 -2.12 -9.31
N LYS A 168 6.65 -3.02 -10.13
CA LYS A 168 7.97 -3.64 -9.86
C LYS A 168 9.08 -2.60 -9.93
N THR A 169 9.07 -1.72 -10.92
CA THR A 169 10.04 -0.62 -11.06
C THR A 169 9.98 0.32 -9.85
N GLN A 170 8.78 0.78 -9.48
CA GLN A 170 8.59 1.64 -8.30
C GLN A 170 9.07 0.97 -7.00
N LYS A 171 8.87 -0.35 -6.86
CA LYS A 171 9.36 -1.11 -5.70
C LYS A 171 10.90 -1.18 -5.68
N ALA A 172 11.54 -1.31 -6.83
CA ALA A 172 13.00 -1.34 -6.94
C ALA A 172 13.61 0.04 -6.60
N GLU A 173 13.04 1.11 -7.15
CA GLU A 173 13.45 2.49 -6.87
C GLU A 173 13.27 2.86 -5.39
N ALA A 174 12.13 2.48 -4.79
CA ALA A 174 11.89 2.69 -3.37
C ALA A 174 12.83 1.88 -2.46
N LYS A 175 13.38 0.76 -2.95
CA LYS A 175 14.42 -0.01 -2.23
C LYS A 175 15.77 0.68 -2.35
N ALA A 176 16.16 1.11 -3.55
CA ALA A 176 17.41 1.85 -3.78
C ALA A 176 17.48 3.17 -2.97
N ALA A 177 16.36 3.88 -2.84
CA ALA A 177 16.26 5.09 -2.02
C ALA A 177 16.41 4.83 -0.50
N LYS A 178 16.09 3.61 -0.03
CA LYS A 178 16.31 3.23 1.38
C LYS A 178 17.74 2.79 1.64
N ASP A 179 18.36 2.10 0.69
CA ASP A 179 19.73 1.61 0.81
C ASP A 179 20.75 2.76 0.69
N GLY A 180 20.41 3.86 -0.01
CA GLY A 180 21.21 5.09 -0.08
C GLY A 180 21.15 6.01 1.14
N ALA A 181 20.18 5.80 2.06
CA ALA A 181 20.04 6.62 3.28
C ALA A 181 20.84 6.06 4.48
N SER A 182 21.48 4.90 4.34
CA SER A 182 22.20 4.23 5.43
C SER A 182 23.72 4.50 5.47
N SER A 183 24.28 5.25 4.50
CA SER A 183 25.74 5.39 4.34
C SER A 183 26.30 6.76 4.71
N THR A 184 25.62 7.56 5.53
CA THR A 184 26.15 8.87 6.00
C THR A 184 26.08 8.99 7.51
N SER A 185 26.72 8.06 8.23
CA SER A 185 26.91 8.19 9.68
C SER A 185 28.19 7.49 10.15
N GLU A 186 29.30 7.60 9.41
CA GLU A 186 30.59 7.04 9.86
C GLU A 186 31.79 7.71 9.15
N ALA A 187 31.93 9.03 9.30
CA ALA A 187 33.19 9.72 8.98
C ALA A 187 33.29 11.06 9.74
N ALA A 188 33.40 11.01 11.06
CA ALA A 188 33.86 12.15 11.85
C ALA A 188 34.60 11.68 13.12
N LYS A 189 35.70 10.93 12.95
CA LYS A 189 36.71 10.83 14.02
C LYS A 189 38.11 10.50 13.49
N ALA A 190 38.71 11.48 12.83
CA ALA A 190 40.15 11.72 12.73
C ALA A 190 40.26 13.21 12.39
N SER A 191 40.96 14.10 13.07
CA SER A 191 42.16 14.00 13.89
C SER A 191 42.18 15.26 14.76
N SER A 192 42.45 15.16 16.06
CA SER A 192 42.68 16.34 16.90
C SER A 192 43.97 16.13 17.69
N SER A 193 45.08 16.43 17.03
CA SER A 193 46.40 16.60 17.65
C SER A 193 46.80 18.06 17.50
N ALA A 194 46.74 18.78 18.62
CA ALA A 194 47.53 19.95 19.02
C ALA A 194 47.89 21.03 17.98
N THR A 195 47.51 22.29 18.26
CA THR A 195 48.44 23.27 18.88
C THR A 195 47.75 24.63 19.06
N SER A 196 48.05 25.26 20.18
CA SER A 196 47.65 26.57 20.69
C SER A 196 47.80 27.74 19.70
N GLY A 197 46.93 28.75 19.80
CA GLY A 197 47.17 30.05 19.18
C GLY A 197 45.92 30.92 19.10
N ALA A 198 45.99 32.10 19.70
CA ALA A 198 44.90 33.06 19.84
C ALA A 198 44.48 33.73 18.51
N ASN A 199 43.20 34.11 18.48
CA ASN A 199 42.54 35.21 17.76
C ASN A 199 42.77 35.45 16.26
N ALA A 200 41.61 35.67 15.62
CA ALA A 200 41.34 36.65 14.57
C ALA A 200 41.60 36.26 13.09
N LEU A 201 40.46 36.24 12.37
CA LEU A 201 40.21 36.96 11.11
C LEU A 201 40.84 36.44 9.78
N VAL A 202 39.90 36.12 8.87
CA VAL A 202 39.90 36.30 7.40
C VAL A 202 40.37 35.13 6.51
N GLY A 203 39.51 34.80 5.53
CA GLY A 203 39.88 34.22 4.23
C GLY A 203 38.86 33.21 3.70
N ALA A 204 37.75 33.64 3.09
CA ALA A 204 37.56 33.80 1.64
C ALA A 204 37.45 32.45 0.88
N ARG A 205 36.25 32.02 0.45
CA ARG A 205 35.46 32.39 -0.76
C ARG A 205 35.70 31.40 -1.92
N PHE A 206 34.63 30.71 -2.35
CA PHE A 206 34.12 30.46 -3.73
C PHE A 206 32.83 29.61 -3.54
N GLY A 207 31.67 29.83 -4.16
CA GLY A 207 31.21 30.76 -5.17
C GLY A 207 29.69 30.56 -5.36
N SER A 208 29.03 31.65 -5.74
CA SER A 208 27.60 31.87 -5.98
C SER A 208 26.92 30.93 -6.98
N LEU A 209 25.57 30.82 -6.89
CA LEU A 209 24.71 31.56 -7.82
C LEU A 209 23.28 31.70 -7.27
N VAL A 210 22.88 32.94 -7.04
CA VAL A 210 21.48 33.40 -6.91
C VAL A 210 21.18 34.11 -8.23
N VAL A 211 20.04 33.83 -8.86
CA VAL A 211 19.42 34.77 -9.82
C VAL A 211 17.93 34.87 -9.53
N ALA A 212 17.46 36.12 -9.55
CA ALA A 212 16.16 36.63 -9.17
C ALA A 212 15.17 36.71 -10.35
N VAL A 213 13.88 36.73 -10.01
CA VAL A 213 12.73 37.45 -10.58
C VAL A 213 12.51 37.49 -12.11
N GLY A 214 11.32 37.08 -12.54
CA GLY A 214 10.73 37.46 -13.84
C GLY A 214 9.24 37.11 -13.94
N VAL A 215 8.37 38.08 -13.66
CA VAL A 215 6.94 38.08 -14.05
C VAL A 215 6.85 38.70 -15.45
N VAL A 216 6.32 37.99 -16.44
CA VAL A 216 5.65 38.57 -17.63
C VAL A 216 4.55 37.61 -18.09
N ALA A 217 3.31 38.11 -18.05
CA ALA A 217 2.17 37.59 -18.80
C ALA A 217 2.12 38.29 -20.16
N LEU A 218 1.77 37.56 -21.23
CA LEU A 218 1.03 38.01 -22.42
C LEU A 218 0.71 36.76 -23.28
N GLY A 219 -0.56 36.59 -23.63
CA GLY A 219 -1.06 35.41 -24.35
C GLY A 219 -1.00 35.54 -25.87
N MET A 220 -1.34 34.45 -26.56
CA MET A 220 -2.04 34.49 -27.84
C MET A 220 -2.79 33.18 -28.12
N VAL A 221 -4.04 33.38 -28.55
CA VAL A 221 -5.01 32.45 -29.13
C VAL A 221 -4.57 32.10 -30.56
N MET A 222 -4.78 30.86 -31.00
CA MET A 222 -4.95 30.55 -32.43
C MET A 222 -6.43 30.29 -32.72
N LEU A 223 -6.89 30.98 -33.74
CA LEU A 223 -8.00 30.61 -34.62
C LEU A 223 -7.36 30.24 -35.95
#